data_AF-A0A4Y5SRX5-F1
#
_entry.id   AF-A0A4Y5SRX5-F1
#
_cell.length_a   1.000
_cell.length_b   1.000
_cell.length_c   1.000
_cell.angle_alpha   90.00
_cell.angle_beta   90.00
_cell.angle_gamma   90.00
#
_symmetry.space_group_name_H-M   'P 1'
#
loop_
_entity.id
_entity.type
_entity.pdbx_description
1 polymer ?
#
loop_
_entity_poly.entity_id
_entity_poly.type
_entity_poly.pdbx_seq_one_letter_code
_entity_poly.pdbx_strand_id
1 'polypeptide(L)'
;MHNKMLKFLTLSRQAEPVQSSENESKNQTLGISPLDVASVDALSELQNAKYKDISKLTFSGIARLLERAEAKIVNLSVENGTVLARLECAGSIVNVTFSEHIAHEVARSVVSGPTQDLFETVRDDLWQIRTQNGRWPFVLIPLNAALWKIAGLGEEVVFDVRERDFHFGEKEDRFSYERGQLGRLFGVLDEVTRADYAQAVALQIEPSQGAVMGWIRNEWKSFGTTLQVRDEIKRLISKKMPFRPNQLLIMAAFFCDAGEYGYALTLLKMANSASTGIWGRLRIPALTRLLVREGHIKWKWAEAEAELVDFITGQEGHFSRHLRENRDSFAIVGNGPRQVGLGTGSVIDKAKIVIRLNTGRPNANFAGDYGWKQNVWVKNQQNYDVKRTDKTPGLEHVIISGSNALYRTPNSGFYLRDLVEAHGSITLLPEEFLRQTIARTKRNPSSGIVMLTWLDFLAGGLQDQKNVFGFSLNDQKVRQTTHYFRDQPIASHHTHNWDIEREYFDEIVSPARDR
;
A
#
# COMPACT_ATOMS: atom_id res chain seq x y z
N MET A 1 6.81 1.31 35.88
CA MET A 1 7.09 1.86 34.54
C MET A 1 5.83 2.38 33.85
N HIS A 2 4.73 1.61 33.83
CA HIS A 2 3.41 1.99 33.27
C HIS A 2 2.86 3.35 33.77
N ASN A 3 2.93 3.65 35.08
CA ASN A 3 2.46 4.92 35.65
C ASN A 3 3.33 6.15 35.31
N LYS A 4 4.59 5.98 34.90
CA LYS A 4 5.44 7.11 34.47
C LYS A 4 5.11 7.53 33.02
N MET A 5 4.75 6.58 32.17
CA MET A 5 4.40 6.83 30.76
C MET A 5 3.06 7.58 30.64
N LEU A 6 2.03 7.17 31.40
CA LEU A 6 0.73 7.84 31.41
C LEU A 6 0.79 9.30 31.91
N LYS A 7 1.70 9.61 32.85
CA LYS A 7 1.85 10.97 33.40
C LYS A 7 2.58 11.93 32.46
N PHE A 8 3.36 11.42 31.52
CA PHE A 8 4.15 12.21 30.56
C PHE A 8 3.36 12.54 29.28
N LEU A 9 2.47 11.63 28.85
CA LEU A 9 1.66 11.80 27.62
C LEU A 9 0.68 12.97 27.72
N THR A 10 0.16 13.28 28.92
CA THR A 10 -0.75 14.42 29.17
C THR A 10 -0.09 15.78 28.95
N LEU A 11 1.23 15.90 29.12
CA LEU A 11 1.97 17.16 28.99
C LEU A 11 2.28 17.56 27.53
N SER A 12 2.14 16.63 26.57
CA SER A 12 2.48 16.89 25.16
C SER A 12 1.37 17.54 24.33
N ARG A 13 0.14 17.63 24.86
CA ARG A 13 -1.01 18.28 24.20
C ARG A 13 -1.00 19.82 24.26
N GLN A 14 -0.04 20.44 24.96
CA GLN A 14 0.03 21.90 25.15
C GLN A 14 1.04 22.61 24.22
N ALA A 15 1.31 22.08 23.03
CA ALA A 15 2.08 22.82 22.03
C ALA A 15 1.16 23.79 21.26
N GLU A 16 1.29 25.08 21.53
CA GLU A 16 0.54 26.17 20.88
C GLU A 16 0.80 26.23 19.36
N PRO A 17 -0.20 26.64 18.55
CA PRO A 17 -0.01 26.87 17.12
C PRO A 17 0.81 28.14 16.88
N VAL A 18 1.84 28.01 16.05
CA VAL A 18 2.61 29.14 15.50
C VAL A 18 1.67 29.97 14.61
N GLN A 19 1.38 31.21 15.03
CA GLN A 19 0.68 32.20 14.20
C GLN A 19 1.58 32.63 13.04
N SER A 20 1.11 32.43 11.81
CA SER A 20 1.68 33.04 10.61
C SER A 20 0.93 34.34 10.31
N SER A 21 1.65 35.45 10.30
CA SER A 21 1.16 36.79 10.00
C SER A 21 0.68 36.92 8.55
N GLU A 22 -0.50 37.50 8.41
CA GLU A 22 -1.08 38.01 7.17
C GLU A 22 -0.20 39.10 6.55
N ASN A 23 -0.07 39.10 5.22
CA ASN A 23 0.32 40.28 4.46
C ASN A 23 -0.54 40.34 3.20
N GLU A 24 -1.46 41.30 3.20
CA GLU A 24 -2.26 41.71 2.05
C GLU A 24 -1.39 42.45 1.03
N SER A 25 -1.54 42.12 -0.26
CA SER A 25 -1.22 43.07 -1.32
C SER A 25 -2.08 42.88 -2.57
N LYS A 26 -3.05 43.80 -2.70
CA LYS A 26 -3.48 44.55 -3.89
C LYS A 26 -3.70 43.82 -5.23
N ASN A 27 -4.97 43.82 -5.60
CA ASN A 27 -5.52 43.72 -6.95
C ASN A 27 -4.81 44.66 -7.96
N GLN A 28 -4.49 44.13 -9.13
CA GLN A 28 -4.48 44.88 -10.40
C GLN A 28 -5.21 44.06 -11.47
N THR A 29 -6.34 44.60 -11.88
CA THR A 29 -7.17 44.19 -13.01
C THR A 29 -6.46 44.57 -14.32
N LEU A 30 -6.33 43.61 -15.25
CA LEU A 30 -6.09 43.90 -16.66
C LEU A 30 -7.26 43.34 -17.46
N GLY A 31 -7.97 44.24 -18.13
CA GLY A 31 -9.13 43.95 -18.95
C GLY A 31 -8.76 43.34 -20.29
N ILE A 32 -9.61 42.42 -20.75
CA ILE A 32 -9.69 41.99 -22.14
C ILE A 32 -11.18 42.00 -22.53
N SER A 33 -11.44 42.64 -23.67
CA SER A 33 -12.73 42.88 -24.34
C SER A 33 -13.36 41.58 -24.88
N PRO A 34 -14.69 41.51 -25.08
CA PRO A 34 -15.40 40.27 -25.40
C PRO A 34 -15.39 39.96 -26.89
N LEU A 35 -15.33 38.67 -27.23
CA LEU A 35 -15.60 38.16 -28.58
C LEU A 35 -16.71 37.10 -28.52
N ASP A 36 -17.83 37.53 -29.09
CA ASP A 36 -18.98 36.84 -29.69
C ASP A 36 -19.41 35.44 -29.25
N VAL A 37 -20.62 35.45 -28.68
CA VAL A 37 -21.52 34.33 -28.46
C VAL A 37 -22.31 34.07 -29.74
N ALA A 38 -22.07 32.93 -30.40
CA ALA A 38 -23.04 32.31 -31.30
C ALA A 38 -22.72 30.82 -31.52
N SER A 39 -23.20 29.96 -30.63
CA SER A 39 -23.57 28.54 -30.82
C SER A 39 -23.49 27.75 -29.50
N VAL A 40 -24.28 28.12 -28.49
CA VAL A 40 -24.29 27.45 -27.17
C VAL A 40 -25.48 26.49 -26.98
N ASP A 41 -26.48 26.48 -27.86
CA ASP A 41 -27.74 25.80 -27.54
C ASP A 41 -27.79 24.29 -27.86
N ALA A 42 -26.72 23.69 -28.37
CA ALA A 42 -26.61 22.22 -28.51
C ALA A 42 -25.62 21.57 -27.52
N LEU A 43 -24.80 22.37 -26.81
CA LEU A 43 -23.77 21.88 -25.88
C LEU A 43 -24.22 21.88 -24.41
N SER A 44 -25.24 22.66 -24.05
CA SER A 44 -25.71 22.77 -22.66
C SER A 44 -26.57 21.58 -22.21
N GLU A 45 -27.23 20.88 -23.13
CA GLU A 45 -28.04 19.69 -22.81
C GLU A 45 -27.20 18.41 -22.65
N LEU A 46 -26.05 18.30 -23.32
CA LEU A 46 -25.12 17.17 -23.16
C LEU A 46 -24.27 17.26 -21.88
N GLN A 47 -24.06 18.46 -21.33
CA GLN A 47 -23.24 18.65 -20.13
C GLN A 47 -23.97 18.34 -18.80
N ASN A 48 -25.31 18.30 -18.77
CA ASN A 48 -26.02 18.44 -17.50
C ASN A 48 -26.49 17.14 -16.81
N ALA A 49 -26.38 15.95 -17.41
CA ALA A 49 -26.87 14.73 -16.76
C ALA A 49 -25.89 13.54 -16.69
N LYS A 50 -24.90 13.42 -17.60
CA LYS A 50 -24.03 12.22 -17.68
C LYS A 50 -22.58 12.40 -17.23
N TYR A 51 -22.07 13.62 -17.10
CA TYR A 51 -20.63 13.87 -16.93
C TYR A 51 -20.23 14.64 -15.67
N LYS A 52 -21.19 14.98 -14.80
CA LYS A 52 -20.93 15.58 -13.47
C LYS A 52 -20.09 14.68 -12.54
N ASP A 53 -19.92 13.40 -12.86
CA ASP A 53 -19.11 12.47 -12.09
C ASP A 53 -17.63 12.41 -12.52
N ILE A 54 -17.24 12.98 -13.67
CA ILE A 54 -15.82 13.03 -14.07
C ILE A 54 -15.01 14.02 -13.20
N SER A 55 -15.63 15.06 -12.67
CA SER A 55 -14.98 15.92 -11.65
C SER A 55 -14.87 15.25 -10.27
N LYS A 56 -15.52 14.10 -10.05
CA LYS A 56 -15.26 13.23 -8.88
C LYS A 56 -14.13 12.24 -9.14
N LEU A 57 -13.85 11.87 -10.40
CA LEU A 57 -12.66 11.10 -10.79
C LEU A 57 -11.36 11.82 -10.42
N THR A 58 -11.37 13.16 -10.33
CA THR A 58 -10.26 14.01 -9.85
C THR A 58 -9.82 13.77 -8.39
N PHE A 59 -10.55 12.96 -7.61
CA PHE A 59 -10.13 12.52 -6.26
C PHE A 59 -9.70 11.06 -6.16
N SER A 60 -9.77 10.30 -7.27
CA SER A 60 -9.37 8.89 -7.32
C SER A 60 -7.95 8.76 -7.90
N GLY A 61 -7.32 7.58 -7.81
CA GLY A 61 -5.89 7.34 -8.04
C GLY A 61 -5.24 8.00 -9.28
N ILE A 62 -6.00 8.34 -10.33
CA ILE A 62 -5.54 8.99 -11.56
C ILE A 62 -4.84 10.34 -11.30
N ALA A 63 -5.34 11.20 -10.41
CA ALA A 63 -4.70 12.51 -10.15
C ALA A 63 -3.30 12.35 -9.53
N ARG A 64 -3.14 11.43 -8.57
CA ARG A 64 -1.82 11.07 -7.99
C ARG A 64 -0.90 10.34 -8.97
N LEU A 65 -1.47 9.71 -10.01
CA LEU A 65 -0.71 8.98 -11.03
C LEU A 65 -0.22 9.90 -12.14
N LEU A 66 -1.04 10.88 -12.55
CA LEU A 66 -0.63 11.99 -13.41
C LEU A 66 0.45 12.84 -12.74
N GLU A 67 0.28 13.16 -11.46
CA GLU A 67 1.30 13.82 -10.64
C GLU A 67 2.62 13.03 -10.59
N ARG A 68 2.57 11.70 -10.54
CA ARG A 68 3.76 10.82 -10.57
C ARG A 68 4.42 10.72 -11.94
N ALA A 69 3.64 10.85 -13.02
CA ALA A 69 4.15 10.86 -14.38
C ALA A 69 4.68 12.25 -14.79
N GLU A 70 4.62 13.25 -13.90
CA GLU A 70 4.80 14.67 -14.26
C GLU A 70 3.92 15.05 -15.46
N ALA A 71 2.73 14.44 -15.52
CA ALA A 71 1.74 14.61 -16.57
C ALA A 71 0.62 15.52 -16.08
N LYS A 72 0.24 16.51 -16.87
CA LYS A 72 -0.93 17.36 -16.64
C LYS A 72 -1.94 17.13 -17.75
N ILE A 73 -3.20 16.87 -17.42
CA ILE A 73 -4.26 16.94 -18.43
C ILE A 73 -4.40 18.40 -18.84
N VAL A 74 -4.01 18.71 -20.08
CA VAL A 74 -4.14 20.04 -20.70
C VAL A 74 -5.52 20.20 -21.30
N ASN A 75 -6.04 19.15 -21.92
CA ASN A 75 -7.36 19.14 -22.54
C ASN A 75 -7.96 17.73 -22.49
N LEU A 76 -9.28 17.65 -22.42
CA LEU A 76 -10.03 16.42 -22.60
C LEU A 76 -11.19 16.73 -23.55
N SER A 77 -11.15 16.22 -24.78
CA SER A 77 -12.22 16.38 -25.76
C SER A 77 -12.81 15.04 -26.15
N VAL A 78 -13.99 15.04 -26.77
CA VAL A 78 -14.57 13.85 -27.39
C VAL A 78 -14.81 14.19 -28.86
N GLU A 79 -14.16 13.47 -29.77
CA GLU A 79 -14.24 13.70 -31.20
C GLU A 79 -14.59 12.39 -31.90
N ASN A 80 -15.72 12.34 -32.62
CA ASN A 80 -16.22 11.15 -33.31
C ASN A 80 -16.28 9.91 -32.42
N GLY A 81 -16.78 10.08 -31.20
CA GLY A 81 -16.83 9.02 -30.18
C GLY A 81 -15.51 8.77 -29.45
N THR A 82 -14.38 9.22 -29.97
CA THR A 82 -13.08 8.99 -29.33
C THR A 82 -12.84 10.04 -28.23
N VAL A 83 -12.57 9.60 -27.00
CA VAL A 83 -12.13 10.52 -25.94
C VAL A 83 -10.66 10.83 -26.14
N LEU A 84 -10.33 12.10 -26.35
CA LEU A 84 -8.99 12.58 -26.62
C LEU A 84 -8.48 13.34 -25.39
N ALA A 85 -7.60 12.70 -24.63
CA ALA A 85 -6.89 13.32 -23.52
C ALA A 85 -5.56 13.90 -24.02
N ARG A 86 -5.42 15.21 -23.97
CA ARG A 86 -4.17 15.92 -24.23
C ARG A 86 -3.42 16.05 -22.92
N LEU A 87 -2.29 15.37 -22.81
CA LEU A 87 -1.44 15.35 -21.63
C LEU A 87 -0.15 16.15 -21.93
N GLU A 88 0.24 17.04 -21.04
CA GLU A 88 1.58 17.64 -21.04
C GLU A 88 2.44 16.83 -20.07
N CYS A 89 3.48 16.18 -20.58
CA CYS A 89 4.36 15.31 -19.82
C CYS A 89 5.81 15.71 -20.07
N ALA A 90 6.52 16.17 -19.05
CA ALA A 90 7.92 16.62 -19.16
C ALA A 90 8.17 17.62 -20.32
N GLY A 91 7.27 18.60 -20.49
CA GLY A 91 7.35 19.62 -21.54
C GLY A 91 6.95 19.17 -22.95
N SER A 92 6.49 17.93 -23.10
CA SER A 92 5.97 17.40 -24.36
C SER A 92 4.45 17.21 -24.29
N ILE A 93 3.75 17.57 -25.36
CA ILE A 93 2.31 17.31 -25.48
C ILE A 93 2.10 15.93 -26.11
N VAL A 94 1.36 15.08 -25.41
CA VAL A 94 0.95 13.74 -25.84
C VAL A 94 -0.56 13.71 -25.97
N ASN A 95 -1.07 13.40 -27.16
CA ASN A 95 -2.49 13.12 -27.36
C ASN A 95 -2.73 11.63 -27.12
N VAL A 96 -3.66 11.32 -26.22
CA VAL A 96 -4.09 9.97 -25.90
C VAL A 96 -5.54 9.83 -26.34
N THR A 97 -5.78 8.98 -27.33
CA THR A 97 -7.12 8.65 -27.80
C THR A 97 -7.60 7.36 -27.13
N PHE A 98 -8.74 7.43 -26.45
CA PHE A 98 -9.50 6.28 -26.00
C PHE A 98 -10.68 6.08 -26.96
N SER A 99 -10.90 4.86 -27.44
CA SER A 99 -12.13 4.58 -28.19
C SER A 99 -13.35 4.86 -27.30
N GLU A 100 -14.48 5.26 -27.90
CA GLU A 100 -15.75 5.52 -27.19
C GLU A 100 -16.12 4.34 -26.30
N HIS A 101 -15.85 3.14 -26.81
CA HIS A 101 -16.11 1.89 -26.16
C HIS A 101 -15.30 1.73 -24.87
N ILE A 102 -13.99 2.02 -24.88
CA ILE A 102 -13.14 1.97 -23.68
C ILE A 102 -13.59 3.03 -22.67
N ALA A 103 -13.87 4.26 -23.11
CA ALA A 103 -14.30 5.32 -22.20
C ALA A 103 -15.65 4.99 -21.52
N HIS A 104 -16.59 4.44 -22.29
CA HIS A 104 -17.90 4.03 -21.81
C HIS A 104 -17.82 2.82 -20.86
N GLU A 105 -17.00 1.83 -21.18
CA GLU A 105 -16.78 0.65 -20.33
C GLU A 105 -15.97 0.96 -19.06
N VAL A 106 -14.98 1.86 -19.13
CA VAL A 106 -14.26 2.36 -17.94
C VAL A 106 -15.23 3.14 -17.06
N ALA A 107 -16.07 4.01 -17.62
CA ALA A 107 -17.07 4.76 -16.86
C ALA A 107 -18.11 3.84 -16.20
N ARG A 108 -18.59 2.79 -16.89
CA ARG A 108 -19.44 1.75 -16.29
C ARG A 108 -18.71 1.03 -15.16
N SER A 109 -17.46 0.61 -15.39
CA SER A 109 -16.71 -0.21 -14.45
C SER A 109 -16.28 0.54 -13.18
N VAL A 110 -16.15 1.87 -13.24
CA VAL A 110 -15.98 2.72 -12.05
C VAL A 110 -17.22 2.65 -11.13
N VAL A 111 -18.40 2.38 -11.68
CA VAL A 111 -19.67 2.33 -10.92
C VAL A 111 -20.06 0.89 -10.54
N SER A 112 -19.85 -0.10 -11.41
CA SER A 112 -20.32 -1.49 -11.22
C SER A 112 -19.23 -2.53 -10.98
N GLY A 113 -17.95 -2.12 -10.97
CA GLY A 113 -16.82 -3.03 -11.07
C GLY A 113 -16.52 -3.47 -12.52
N PRO A 114 -15.34 -4.04 -12.79
CA PRO A 114 -14.89 -4.38 -14.14
C PRO A 114 -15.78 -5.46 -14.79
N THR A 115 -16.17 -5.22 -16.06
CA THR A 115 -16.92 -6.18 -16.90
C THR A 115 -15.96 -7.05 -17.72
N GLN A 116 -16.40 -8.25 -18.11
CA GLN A 116 -15.64 -9.10 -19.02
C GLN A 116 -15.47 -8.45 -20.40
N ASP A 117 -16.46 -7.66 -20.85
CA ASP A 117 -16.37 -6.89 -22.09
C ASP A 117 -15.32 -5.78 -22.01
N LEU A 118 -15.19 -5.08 -20.87
CA LEU A 118 -14.08 -4.15 -20.64
C LEU A 118 -12.74 -4.89 -20.65
N PHE A 119 -12.68 -6.09 -20.08
CA PHE A 119 -11.49 -6.95 -20.09
C PHE A 119 -11.09 -7.31 -21.52
N GLU A 120 -12.00 -7.81 -22.34
CA GLU A 120 -11.72 -8.22 -23.73
C GLU A 120 -11.38 -6.99 -24.59
N THR A 121 -12.12 -5.89 -24.43
CA THR A 121 -11.86 -4.63 -25.14
C THR A 121 -10.48 -4.08 -24.77
N VAL A 122 -10.17 -3.96 -23.47
CA VAL A 122 -8.88 -3.42 -23.05
C VAL A 122 -7.76 -4.40 -23.37
N ARG A 123 -7.97 -5.72 -23.39
CA ARG A 123 -6.97 -6.73 -23.81
C ARG A 123 -6.68 -6.66 -25.31
N ASP A 124 -7.70 -6.51 -26.12
CA ASP A 124 -7.57 -6.52 -27.58
C ASP A 124 -7.11 -5.15 -28.10
N ASP A 125 -7.45 -4.04 -27.41
CA ASP A 125 -6.99 -2.67 -27.68
C ASP A 125 -5.89 -2.16 -26.72
N LEU A 126 -5.33 -3.03 -25.86
CA LEU A 126 -4.34 -2.72 -24.81
C LEU A 126 -3.12 -1.95 -25.34
N TRP A 127 -2.95 -2.05 -26.66
CA TRP A 127 -1.81 -1.61 -27.43
C TRP A 127 -2.12 -0.56 -28.52
N GLN A 128 -3.35 -0.03 -28.60
CA GLN A 128 -3.73 0.97 -29.61
C GLN A 128 -3.39 2.42 -29.23
N ILE A 129 -2.84 2.67 -28.04
CA ILE A 129 -2.34 4.00 -27.68
C ILE A 129 -0.98 4.23 -28.37
N ARG A 130 -1.07 4.51 -29.67
CA ARG A 130 0.06 4.88 -30.52
C ARG A 130 0.23 6.39 -30.47
N THR A 131 1.47 6.86 -30.35
CA THR A 131 1.76 8.21 -30.85
C THR A 131 1.54 8.23 -32.36
N GLN A 132 1.24 9.40 -32.95
CA GLN A 132 1.09 9.55 -34.41
C GLN A 132 2.26 8.98 -35.23
N ASN A 133 3.41 8.71 -34.59
CA ASN A 133 4.62 8.18 -35.22
C ASN A 133 4.83 6.66 -35.01
N GLY A 134 3.83 5.92 -34.51
CA GLY A 134 3.91 4.46 -34.32
C GLY A 134 4.86 4.00 -33.22
N ARG A 135 5.50 4.93 -32.50
CA ARG A 135 6.36 4.63 -31.34
C ARG A 135 5.53 4.58 -30.07
N TRP A 136 5.84 3.61 -29.23
CA TRP A 136 5.34 3.51 -27.86
C TRP A 136 5.95 4.61 -27.00
N PRO A 137 5.15 5.55 -26.49
CA PRO A 137 5.64 6.45 -25.48
C PRO A 137 5.64 5.67 -24.16
N PHE A 138 6.82 5.24 -23.70
CA PHE A 138 7.02 4.69 -22.35
C PHE A 138 6.32 5.52 -21.25
N VAL A 139 6.15 6.82 -21.51
CA VAL A 139 5.38 7.79 -20.72
C VAL A 139 3.93 7.37 -20.43
N LEU A 140 3.31 6.54 -21.26
CA LEU A 140 1.92 6.11 -21.08
C LEU A 140 1.77 4.80 -20.31
N ILE A 141 2.86 4.09 -20.01
CA ILE A 141 2.80 2.87 -19.18
C ILE A 141 2.15 3.15 -17.81
N PRO A 142 2.48 4.23 -17.08
CA PRO A 142 1.81 4.55 -15.81
C PRO A 142 0.32 4.87 -15.95
N LEU A 143 -0.07 5.53 -17.05
CA LEU A 143 -1.46 5.86 -17.36
C LEU A 143 -2.25 4.58 -17.68
N ASN A 144 -1.68 3.73 -18.52
CA ASN A 144 -2.27 2.44 -18.87
C ASN A 144 -2.33 1.52 -17.66
N ALA A 145 -1.29 1.50 -16.82
CA ALA A 145 -1.31 0.78 -15.56
C ALA A 145 -2.40 1.25 -14.60
N ALA A 146 -2.78 2.53 -14.65
CA ALA A 146 -3.95 3.03 -13.92
C ALA A 146 -5.25 2.44 -14.47
N LEU A 147 -5.40 2.44 -15.80
CA LEU A 147 -6.58 1.90 -16.48
C LEU A 147 -6.69 0.38 -16.31
N TRP A 148 -5.59 -0.36 -16.45
CA TRP A 148 -5.48 -1.78 -16.15
C TRP A 148 -5.75 -2.06 -14.67
N LYS A 149 -5.33 -1.15 -13.78
CA LYS A 149 -5.65 -1.26 -12.36
C LYS A 149 -7.16 -1.14 -12.11
N ILE A 150 -7.83 -0.23 -12.82
CA ILE A 150 -9.29 -0.03 -12.77
C ILE A 150 -10.03 -1.21 -13.41
N ALA A 151 -9.53 -1.72 -14.54
CA ALA A 151 -10.11 -2.83 -15.30
C ALA A 151 -9.85 -4.22 -14.68
N GLY A 152 -9.02 -4.33 -13.64
CA GLY A 152 -8.70 -5.60 -13.00
C GLY A 152 -7.59 -6.43 -13.68
N LEU A 153 -7.00 -5.93 -14.77
CA LEU A 153 -6.01 -6.58 -15.65
C LEU A 153 -4.58 -6.60 -15.07
N GLY A 154 -4.42 -6.94 -13.79
CA GLY A 154 -3.14 -6.77 -13.12
C GLY A 154 -2.06 -7.73 -13.61
N GLU A 155 -2.32 -9.03 -13.46
CA GLU A 155 -1.32 -10.06 -13.68
C GLU A 155 -1.16 -10.42 -15.15
N GLU A 156 -2.27 -10.44 -15.88
CA GLU A 156 -2.31 -10.67 -17.32
C GLU A 156 -1.45 -9.65 -18.05
N VAL A 157 -1.44 -8.39 -17.59
CA VAL A 157 -0.59 -7.36 -18.17
C VAL A 157 0.88 -7.54 -17.82
N VAL A 158 1.20 -7.92 -16.57
CA VAL A 158 2.60 -8.22 -16.22
C VAL A 158 3.13 -9.36 -17.07
N PHE A 159 2.30 -10.38 -17.31
CA PHE A 159 2.65 -11.53 -18.15
C PHE A 159 2.78 -11.15 -19.63
N ASP A 160 1.78 -10.48 -20.21
CA ASP A 160 1.79 -10.04 -21.62
C ASP A 160 2.96 -9.09 -21.91
N VAL A 161 3.28 -8.17 -20.99
CA VAL A 161 4.46 -7.28 -21.09
C VAL A 161 5.79 -8.06 -21.07
N ARG A 162 5.83 -9.23 -20.40
CA ARG A 162 7.04 -10.06 -20.32
C ARG A 162 7.19 -10.99 -21.52
N GLU A 163 6.09 -11.54 -22.03
CA GLU A 163 6.10 -12.48 -23.15
C GLU A 163 6.30 -11.81 -24.51
N ARG A 164 5.88 -10.54 -24.64
CA ARG A 164 6.09 -9.80 -25.89
C ARG A 164 7.56 -9.51 -26.10
N ASP A 165 8.08 -10.00 -27.22
CA ASP A 165 9.38 -9.58 -27.73
C ASP A 165 9.27 -8.15 -28.25
N PHE A 166 9.74 -7.24 -27.43
CA PHE A 166 9.84 -5.85 -27.81
C PHE A 166 11.30 -5.54 -28.13
N HIS A 167 11.55 -5.16 -29.38
CA HIS A 167 12.87 -4.69 -29.79
C HIS A 167 13.11 -3.25 -29.32
N PHE A 168 13.73 -3.09 -28.15
CA PHE A 168 13.91 -1.78 -27.51
C PHE A 168 15.22 -1.05 -27.83
N GLY A 169 16.13 -1.67 -28.58
CA GLY A 169 17.44 -1.06 -28.89
C GLY A 169 18.16 -0.59 -27.62
N GLU A 170 18.73 0.61 -27.63
CA GLU A 170 19.55 1.18 -26.54
C GLU A 170 18.80 1.51 -25.22
N LYS A 171 17.51 1.20 -25.08
CA LYS A 171 16.68 1.55 -23.89
C LYS A 171 16.24 0.36 -23.04
N GLU A 172 16.97 -0.74 -23.11
CA GLU A 172 16.66 -1.99 -22.41
C GLU A 172 16.55 -1.80 -20.89
N ASP A 173 17.44 -0.99 -20.31
CA ASP A 173 17.47 -0.60 -18.90
C ASP A 173 16.16 0.03 -18.38
N ARG A 174 15.63 1.01 -19.12
CA ARG A 174 14.39 1.70 -18.80
C ARG A 174 13.23 0.73 -18.91
N PHE A 175 13.23 -0.16 -19.89
CA PHE A 175 12.17 -1.15 -20.01
C PHE A 175 12.16 -2.12 -18.84
N SER A 176 13.32 -2.68 -18.45
CA SER A 176 13.41 -3.54 -17.27
C SER A 176 12.93 -2.83 -16.01
N TYR A 177 13.22 -1.52 -15.86
CA TYR A 177 12.66 -0.73 -14.75
C TYR A 177 11.13 -0.67 -14.79
N GLU A 178 10.54 -0.35 -15.93
CA GLU A 178 9.08 -0.24 -16.08
C GLU A 178 8.40 -1.60 -15.86
N ARG A 179 8.98 -2.71 -16.36
CA ARG A 179 8.48 -4.07 -16.08
C ARG A 179 8.50 -4.38 -14.58
N GLY A 180 9.62 -4.08 -13.91
CA GLY A 180 9.74 -4.23 -12.47
C GLY A 180 8.69 -3.40 -11.72
N GLN A 181 8.46 -2.15 -12.17
CA GLN A 181 7.43 -1.27 -11.60
C GLN A 181 6.02 -1.80 -11.80
N LEU A 182 5.69 -2.34 -12.97
CA LEU A 182 4.40 -2.97 -13.23
C LEU A 182 4.20 -4.18 -12.33
N GLY A 183 5.20 -5.07 -12.26
CA GLY A 183 5.18 -6.22 -11.37
C GLY A 183 4.89 -5.81 -9.92
N ARG A 184 5.65 -4.87 -9.37
CA ARG A 184 5.44 -4.34 -8.02
C ARG A 184 4.08 -3.67 -7.83
N LEU A 185 3.64 -2.87 -8.80
CA LEU A 185 2.36 -2.15 -8.76
C LEU A 185 1.18 -3.11 -8.69
N PHE A 186 1.29 -4.25 -9.38
CA PHE A 186 0.29 -5.31 -9.40
C PHE A 186 0.53 -6.42 -8.38
N GLY A 187 1.52 -6.26 -7.51
CA GLY A 187 1.79 -7.20 -6.43
C GLY A 187 2.47 -8.50 -6.88
N VAL A 188 3.00 -8.56 -8.09
CA VAL A 188 3.84 -9.65 -8.60
C VAL A 188 5.26 -9.48 -8.07
N LEU A 189 5.63 -10.32 -7.10
CA LEU A 189 6.90 -10.27 -6.37
C LEU A 189 7.74 -11.55 -6.62
N ASP A 190 7.76 -11.99 -7.88
CA ASP A 190 8.51 -13.16 -8.32
C ASP A 190 9.97 -12.84 -8.66
N GLU A 191 10.73 -13.87 -9.02
CA GLU A 191 12.15 -13.75 -9.41
C GLU A 191 12.33 -12.93 -10.70
N VAL A 192 11.33 -12.89 -11.58
CA VAL A 192 11.38 -12.10 -12.80
C VAL A 192 11.24 -10.62 -12.49
N THR A 193 10.28 -10.19 -11.65
CA THR A 193 10.16 -8.79 -11.18
C THR A 193 11.45 -8.35 -10.50
N ARG A 194 12.05 -9.27 -9.74
CA ARG A 194 13.33 -9.05 -9.09
C ARG A 194 14.45 -8.82 -10.11
N ALA A 195 14.57 -9.71 -11.09
CA ALA A 195 15.56 -9.62 -12.16
C ALA A 195 15.39 -8.34 -12.99
N ASP A 196 14.14 -7.95 -13.29
CA ASP A 196 13.79 -6.71 -13.97
C ASP A 196 14.37 -5.47 -13.26
N TYR A 197 14.16 -5.36 -11.94
CA TYR A 197 14.76 -4.28 -11.17
C TYR A 197 16.28 -4.37 -11.07
N ALA A 198 16.83 -5.57 -10.87
CA ALA A 198 18.28 -5.75 -10.78
C ALA A 198 18.96 -5.37 -12.09
N GLN A 199 18.40 -5.79 -13.23
CA GLN A 199 18.88 -5.45 -14.57
C GLN A 199 18.79 -3.94 -14.82
N ALA A 200 17.68 -3.31 -14.44
CA ALA A 200 17.53 -1.86 -14.54
C ALA A 200 18.61 -1.07 -13.78
N VAL A 201 19.08 -1.60 -12.65
CA VAL A 201 20.15 -1.00 -11.86
C VAL A 201 21.53 -1.36 -12.42
N ALA A 202 21.72 -2.60 -12.88
CA ALA A 202 23.02 -3.13 -13.31
C ALA A 202 23.46 -2.68 -14.72
N LEU A 203 22.51 -2.53 -15.65
CA LEU A 203 22.83 -2.12 -17.03
C LEU A 203 23.21 -0.64 -17.15
N GLN A 204 22.86 0.17 -16.15
CA GLN A 204 23.13 1.61 -16.17
C GLN A 204 24.47 1.90 -15.50
N ILE A 205 25.37 2.58 -16.22
CA ILE A 205 26.59 3.16 -15.63
C ILE A 205 26.22 4.08 -14.45
N GLU A 206 25.11 4.82 -14.63
CA GLU A 206 24.45 5.67 -13.63
C GLU A 206 22.94 5.38 -13.62
N PRO A 207 22.44 4.55 -12.70
CA PRO A 207 21.04 4.19 -12.72
C PRO A 207 20.12 5.36 -12.38
N SER A 208 18.88 5.34 -12.86
CA SER A 208 17.90 6.34 -12.43
C SER A 208 17.57 6.18 -10.94
N GLN A 209 17.37 7.29 -10.22
CA GLN A 209 16.99 7.23 -8.80
C GLN A 209 15.68 6.45 -8.60
N GLY A 210 14.76 6.54 -9.55
CA GLY A 210 13.50 5.78 -9.54
C GLY A 210 13.75 4.27 -9.54
N ALA A 211 14.64 3.80 -10.43
CA ALA A 211 15.05 2.41 -10.52
C ALA A 211 15.68 1.90 -9.23
N VAL A 212 16.68 2.62 -8.73
CA VAL A 212 17.36 2.28 -7.47
C VAL A 212 16.36 2.19 -6.31
N MET A 213 15.48 3.18 -6.15
CA MET A 213 14.52 3.17 -5.05
C MET A 213 13.40 2.15 -5.21
N GLY A 214 13.01 1.83 -6.45
CA GLY A 214 12.08 0.74 -6.75
C GLY A 214 12.66 -0.61 -6.33
N TRP A 215 13.90 -0.86 -6.76
CA TRP A 215 14.65 -2.06 -6.43
C TRP A 215 14.87 -2.22 -4.92
N ILE A 216 15.43 -1.22 -4.23
CA ILE A 216 15.66 -1.25 -2.77
C ILE A 216 14.39 -1.61 -2.01
N ARG A 217 13.26 -0.95 -2.33
CA ARG A 217 11.98 -1.21 -1.65
C ARG A 217 11.48 -2.63 -1.90
N ASN A 218 11.64 -3.13 -3.12
CA ASN A 218 11.23 -4.48 -3.50
C ASN A 218 12.05 -5.54 -2.78
N GLU A 219 13.38 -5.42 -2.84
CA GLU A 219 14.32 -6.31 -2.15
C GLU A 219 14.11 -6.28 -0.64
N TRP A 220 14.04 -5.08 -0.06
CA TRP A 220 13.86 -4.93 1.38
C TRP A 220 12.57 -5.58 1.86
N LYS A 221 11.48 -5.46 1.09
CA LYS A 221 10.19 -6.09 1.42
C LYS A 221 10.25 -7.62 1.31
N SER A 222 10.84 -8.14 0.25
CA SER A 222 10.75 -9.57 -0.09
C SER A 222 11.85 -10.39 0.61
N PHE A 223 13.03 -9.82 0.80
CA PHE A 223 14.23 -10.51 1.26
C PHE A 223 14.89 -9.88 2.49
N GLY A 224 14.43 -8.71 2.93
CA GLY A 224 15.01 -8.00 4.07
C GLY A 224 16.29 -7.25 3.71
N THR A 225 17.20 -7.09 4.67
CA THR A 225 18.40 -6.25 4.56
C THR A 225 19.59 -7.00 3.93
N THR A 226 19.47 -7.33 2.65
CA THR A 226 20.47 -8.14 1.92
C THR A 226 21.83 -7.43 1.77
N LEU A 227 22.93 -8.20 1.69
CA LEU A 227 24.28 -7.67 1.40
C LEU A 227 24.34 -6.95 0.06
N GLN A 228 23.75 -7.55 -0.98
CA GLN A 228 23.72 -6.98 -2.33
C GLN A 228 23.17 -5.55 -2.36
N VAL A 229 22.03 -5.30 -1.70
CA VAL A 229 21.42 -3.97 -1.65
C VAL A 229 22.29 -2.99 -0.86
N ARG A 230 22.91 -3.45 0.23
CA ARG A 230 23.83 -2.62 1.03
C ARG A 230 25.03 -2.16 0.22
N ASP A 231 25.70 -3.09 -0.44
CA ASP A 231 26.91 -2.82 -1.20
C ASP A 231 26.62 -1.90 -2.39
N GLU A 232 25.48 -2.11 -3.04
CA GLU A 232 25.05 -1.27 -4.15
C GLU A 232 24.70 0.16 -3.71
N ILE A 233 23.99 0.35 -2.59
CA ILE A 233 23.76 1.69 -2.04
C ILE A 233 25.11 2.36 -1.72
N LYS A 234 26.04 1.64 -1.07
CA LYS A 234 27.37 2.17 -0.73
C LYS A 234 28.14 2.61 -1.98
N ARG A 235 28.09 1.81 -3.06
CA ARG A 235 28.70 2.11 -4.36
C ARG A 235 28.08 3.35 -5.01
N LEU A 236 26.76 3.49 -4.99
CA LEU A 236 26.06 4.64 -5.59
C LEU A 236 26.34 5.93 -4.82
N ILE A 237 26.42 5.86 -3.48
CA ILE A 237 26.80 6.98 -2.63
C ILE A 237 28.27 7.38 -2.86
N SER A 238 29.19 6.42 -2.99
CA SER A 238 30.61 6.74 -3.26
C SER A 238 30.82 7.38 -4.63
N LYS A 239 29.99 7.02 -5.63
CA LYS A 239 29.90 7.69 -6.94
C LYS A 239 29.18 9.05 -6.89
N LYS A 240 28.78 9.54 -5.71
CA LYS A 240 28.09 10.84 -5.52
C LYS A 240 26.79 10.97 -6.32
N MET A 241 26.05 9.88 -6.48
CA MET A 241 24.75 9.90 -7.13
C MET A 241 23.79 10.87 -6.40
N PRO A 242 23.05 11.76 -7.10
CA PRO A 242 22.43 12.94 -6.48
C PRO A 242 21.08 12.66 -5.79
N PHE A 243 21.00 11.67 -4.89
CA PHE A 243 19.74 11.26 -4.25
C PHE A 243 19.01 12.41 -3.54
N ARG A 244 17.68 12.42 -3.66
CA ARG A 244 16.81 13.35 -2.95
C ARG A 244 16.85 13.07 -1.44
N PRO A 245 16.65 14.09 -0.57
CA PRO A 245 16.67 13.92 0.88
C PRO A 245 15.78 12.79 1.40
N ASN A 246 14.57 12.64 0.86
CA ASN A 246 13.65 11.57 1.26
C ASN A 246 14.13 10.17 0.84
N GLN A 247 14.90 10.05 -0.26
CA GLN A 247 15.50 8.79 -0.69
C GLN A 247 16.65 8.40 0.25
N LEU A 248 17.48 9.38 0.64
CA LEU A 248 18.52 9.20 1.65
C LEU A 248 17.94 8.75 3.00
N LEU A 249 16.78 9.28 3.43
CA LEU A 249 16.09 8.80 4.64
C LEU A 249 15.64 7.34 4.54
N ILE A 250 15.13 6.91 3.37
CA ILE A 250 14.73 5.51 3.18
C ILE A 250 15.94 4.58 3.21
N MET A 251 17.05 4.98 2.58
CA MET A 251 18.31 4.24 2.65
C MET A 251 18.86 4.21 4.08
N ALA A 252 18.79 5.31 4.81
CA ALA A 252 19.17 5.35 6.22
C ALA A 252 18.32 4.39 7.07
N ALA A 253 17.01 4.33 6.81
CA ALA A 253 16.11 3.40 7.49
C ALA A 253 16.46 1.94 7.19
N PHE A 254 16.81 1.64 5.94
CA PHE A 254 17.29 0.30 5.53
C PHE A 254 18.57 -0.09 6.30
N PHE A 255 19.56 0.79 6.38
CA PHE A 255 20.78 0.50 7.17
C PHE A 255 20.53 0.43 8.67
N CYS A 256 19.58 1.23 9.19
CA CYS A 256 19.18 1.15 10.59
C CYS A 256 18.51 -0.19 10.92
N ASP A 257 17.67 -0.71 10.02
CA ASP A 257 17.05 -2.04 10.13
C ASP A 257 18.11 -3.16 10.03
N ALA A 258 19.16 -2.94 9.24
CA ALA A 258 20.30 -3.86 9.12
C ALA A 258 21.25 -3.83 10.33
N GLY A 259 21.04 -2.93 11.31
CA GLY A 259 21.94 -2.73 12.45
C GLY A 259 23.21 -1.94 12.13
N GLU A 260 23.35 -1.37 10.94
CA GLU A 260 24.50 -0.56 10.51
C GLU A 260 24.30 0.93 10.84
N TYR A 261 24.15 1.22 12.14
CA TYR A 261 23.77 2.55 12.64
C TYR A 261 24.72 3.68 12.20
N GLY A 262 26.03 3.43 12.14
CA GLY A 262 27.02 4.42 11.68
C GLY A 262 26.79 4.88 10.24
N TYR A 263 26.42 3.95 9.34
CA TYR A 263 26.12 4.30 7.96
C TYR A 263 24.75 4.98 7.84
N ALA A 264 23.76 4.53 8.62
CA ALA A 264 22.46 5.19 8.71
C ALA A 264 22.60 6.67 9.15
N LEU A 265 23.44 6.96 10.15
CA LEU A 265 23.73 8.32 10.61
C LEU A 265 24.40 9.18 9.53
N THR A 266 25.32 8.59 8.76
CA THR A 266 25.97 9.29 7.62
C THR A 266 24.91 9.74 6.60
N LEU A 267 24.01 8.84 6.20
CA LEU A 267 22.93 9.16 5.27
C LEU A 267 21.93 10.17 5.85
N LEU A 268 21.62 10.09 7.15
CA LEU A 268 20.78 11.06 7.85
C LEU A 268 21.37 12.47 7.82
N LYS A 269 22.68 12.60 8.05
CA LYS A 269 23.41 13.88 7.97
C LYS A 269 23.38 14.43 6.55
N MET A 270 23.66 13.59 5.54
CA MET A 270 23.55 13.97 4.12
C MET A 270 22.15 14.48 3.77
N ALA A 271 21.10 13.79 4.22
CA ALA A 271 19.72 14.20 3.99
C ALA A 271 19.41 15.57 4.61
N ASN A 272 19.89 15.83 5.84
CA ASN A 272 19.67 17.11 6.51
C ASN A 272 20.50 18.24 5.92
N SER A 273 21.73 17.97 5.45
CA SER A 273 22.53 18.95 4.69
C SER A 273 21.87 19.34 3.37
N ALA A 274 21.23 18.38 2.69
CA ALA A 274 20.50 18.63 1.45
C ALA A 274 19.13 19.30 1.69
N SER A 275 18.53 19.14 2.88
CA SER A 275 17.29 19.81 3.25
C SER A 275 17.15 19.93 4.76
N THR A 276 17.51 21.10 5.29
CA THR A 276 17.46 21.38 6.73
C THR A 276 16.08 21.09 7.30
N GLY A 277 16.04 20.41 8.45
CA GLY A 277 14.79 20.08 9.14
C GLY A 277 14.01 18.91 8.52
N ILE A 278 14.58 18.18 7.55
CA ILE A 278 13.97 16.97 6.97
C ILE A 278 13.59 15.93 8.04
N TRP A 279 14.39 15.79 9.10
CA TRP A 279 14.14 14.86 10.22
C TRP A 279 12.81 15.13 10.93
N GLY A 280 12.39 16.41 11.02
CA GLY A 280 11.11 16.79 11.63
C GLY A 280 9.91 16.66 10.69
N ARG A 281 10.13 16.71 9.36
CA ARG A 281 9.08 16.64 8.33
C ARG A 281 8.76 15.22 7.86
N LEU A 282 9.79 14.38 7.71
CA LEU A 282 9.67 12.96 7.37
C LEU A 282 10.21 12.12 8.53
N ARG A 283 9.35 11.84 9.51
CA ARG A 283 9.74 11.13 10.72
C ARG A 283 9.66 9.62 10.47
N ILE A 284 10.79 8.93 10.49
CA ILE A 284 10.80 7.46 10.49
C ILE A 284 11.13 7.06 11.93
N PRO A 285 10.22 6.42 12.69
CA PRO A 285 10.40 6.28 14.14
C PRO A 285 11.73 5.66 14.56
N ALA A 286 12.20 4.62 13.85
CA ALA A 286 13.49 3.99 14.13
C ALA A 286 14.67 4.97 13.93
N LEU A 287 14.61 5.84 12.93
CA LEU A 287 15.62 6.87 12.69
C LEU A 287 15.53 8.00 13.72
N THR A 288 14.33 8.41 14.11
CA THR A 288 14.13 9.37 15.20
C THR A 288 14.77 8.86 16.49
N ARG A 289 14.50 7.60 16.84
CA ARG A 289 15.12 6.93 17.99
C ARG A 289 16.65 6.93 17.89
N LEU A 290 17.20 6.58 16.73
CA LEU A 290 18.65 6.60 16.51
C LEU A 290 19.22 8.00 16.72
N LEU A 291 18.63 9.04 16.13
CA LEU A 291 19.07 10.43 16.30
C LEU A 291 19.04 10.91 17.75
N VAL A 292 18.02 10.52 18.53
CA VAL A 292 17.91 10.86 19.95
C VAL A 292 19.00 10.16 20.76
N ARG A 293 19.19 8.85 20.56
CA ARG A 293 20.18 8.05 21.31
C ARG A 293 21.61 8.52 21.07
N GLU A 294 21.90 8.95 19.86
CA GLU A 294 23.21 9.49 19.46
C GLU A 294 23.38 10.98 19.81
N GLY A 295 22.37 11.59 20.47
CA GLY A 295 22.43 12.98 20.93
C GLY A 295 22.36 14.03 19.82
N HIS A 296 21.97 13.66 18.60
CA HIS A 296 21.85 14.57 17.47
C HIS A 296 20.62 15.48 17.55
N ILE A 297 19.55 15.05 18.23
CA ILE A 297 18.36 15.85 18.51
C ILE A 297 17.90 15.65 19.95
N LYS A 298 17.33 16.71 20.55
CA LYS A 298 16.77 16.72 21.92
C LYS A 298 15.38 17.35 21.95
N TRP A 299 14.63 17.19 20.86
CA TRP A 299 13.28 17.72 20.78
C TRP A 299 12.34 16.83 21.59
N LYS A 300 11.50 17.43 22.44
CA LYS A 300 10.55 16.67 23.30
C LYS A 300 9.70 15.65 22.54
N TRP A 301 9.23 16.02 21.34
CA TRP A 301 8.44 15.12 20.51
C TRP A 301 9.25 13.92 20.00
N ALA A 302 10.55 14.11 19.74
CA ALA A 302 11.45 13.08 19.24
C ALA A 302 11.83 12.11 20.35
N GLU A 303 12.07 12.61 21.56
CA GLU A 303 12.26 11.79 22.76
C GLU A 303 11.03 10.91 23.02
N ALA A 304 9.83 11.49 22.98
CA ALA A 304 8.60 10.72 23.14
C ALA A 304 8.36 9.70 22.02
N GLU A 305 8.81 9.97 20.80
CA GLU A 305 8.78 8.98 19.70
C GLU A 305 9.83 7.88 19.89
N ALA A 306 11.03 8.21 20.37
CA ALA A 306 12.06 7.24 20.70
C ALA A 306 11.61 6.28 21.81
N GLU A 307 10.98 6.81 22.87
CA GLU A 307 10.35 6.04 23.94
C GLU A 307 9.23 5.13 23.42
N LEU A 308 8.42 5.62 22.48
CA LEU A 308 7.40 4.80 21.82
C LEU A 308 8.03 3.61 21.07
N VAL A 309 9.12 3.83 20.32
CA VAL A 309 9.83 2.74 19.64
C VAL A 309 10.40 1.74 20.65
N ASP A 310 11.00 2.21 21.73
CA ASP A 310 11.51 1.35 22.81
C ASP A 310 10.40 0.55 23.49
N PHE A 311 9.25 1.17 23.72
CA PHE A 311 8.07 0.49 24.25
C PHE A 311 7.61 -0.62 23.31
N ILE A 312 7.43 -0.34 22.02
CA ILE A 312 6.93 -1.31 21.02
C ILE A 312 7.91 -2.47 20.85
N THR A 313 9.19 -2.18 20.70
CA THR A 313 10.24 -3.23 20.58
C THR A 313 10.36 -4.05 21.86
N GLY A 314 10.14 -3.46 23.03
CA GLY A 314 10.06 -4.17 24.30
C GLY A 314 8.87 -5.12 24.46
N GLN A 315 7.84 -5.02 23.61
CA GLN A 315 6.69 -5.95 23.58
C GLN A 315 6.94 -7.17 22.68
N GLU A 316 8.09 -7.27 22.02
CA GLU A 316 8.37 -8.37 21.10
C GLU A 316 8.23 -9.74 21.79
N GLY A 317 7.49 -10.64 21.15
CA GLY A 317 7.23 -11.99 21.68
C GLY A 317 6.12 -12.10 22.73
N HIS A 318 5.54 -11.00 23.24
CA HIS A 318 4.43 -11.07 24.21
C HIS A 318 3.23 -11.84 23.65
N PHE A 319 2.75 -11.46 22.45
CA PHE A 319 1.66 -12.17 21.78
C PHE A 319 2.02 -13.64 21.51
N SER A 320 3.23 -13.90 21.00
CA SER A 320 3.69 -15.28 20.71
C SER A 320 3.68 -16.17 21.94
N ARG A 321 4.11 -15.66 23.10
CA ARG A 321 4.08 -16.38 24.37
C ARG A 321 2.63 -16.65 24.81
N HIS A 322 1.80 -15.60 24.79
CA HIS A 322 0.40 -15.70 25.19
C HIS A 322 -0.38 -16.71 24.32
N LEU A 323 -0.14 -16.72 23.00
CA LEU A 323 -0.75 -17.68 22.10
C LEU A 323 -0.25 -19.10 22.37
N ARG A 324 1.07 -19.32 22.58
CA ARG A 324 1.63 -20.66 22.86
C ARG A 324 1.08 -21.26 24.15
N GLU A 325 0.89 -20.45 25.19
CA GLU A 325 0.27 -20.85 26.46
C GLU A 325 -1.20 -21.27 26.29
N ASN A 326 -1.85 -20.82 25.21
CA ASN A 326 -3.25 -21.09 24.89
C ASN A 326 -3.42 -21.76 23.51
N ARG A 327 -2.38 -22.48 23.02
CA ARG A 327 -2.33 -23.00 21.64
C ARG A 327 -3.49 -23.94 21.28
N ASP A 328 -4.08 -24.59 22.28
CA ASP A 328 -5.19 -25.52 22.10
C ASP A 328 -6.57 -24.83 22.16
N SER A 329 -6.61 -23.52 22.41
CA SER A 329 -7.86 -22.76 22.59
C SER A 329 -7.75 -21.34 22.05
N PHE A 330 -7.55 -21.22 20.74
CA PHE A 330 -7.68 -19.96 20.03
C PHE A 330 -8.58 -20.12 18.80
N ALA A 331 -9.13 -19.00 18.33
CA ALA A 331 -9.85 -18.90 17.07
C ALA A 331 -9.35 -17.66 16.31
N ILE A 332 -8.97 -17.81 15.04
CA ILE A 332 -8.80 -16.70 14.11
C ILE A 332 -10.01 -16.64 13.18
N VAL A 333 -10.57 -15.43 13.05
CA VAL A 333 -11.80 -15.17 12.30
C VAL A 333 -11.50 -14.20 11.17
N GLY A 334 -11.55 -14.71 9.94
CA GLY A 334 -11.54 -13.96 8.70
C GLY A 334 -12.86 -13.24 8.46
N ASN A 335 -12.85 -12.27 7.54
CA ASN A 335 -14.02 -11.46 7.21
C ASN A 335 -14.85 -12.03 6.05
N GLY A 336 -14.48 -13.17 5.48
CA GLY A 336 -15.21 -13.79 4.37
C GLY A 336 -16.55 -14.36 4.84
N PRO A 337 -17.60 -14.36 4.00
CA PRO A 337 -18.99 -14.75 4.34
C PRO A 337 -19.22 -16.24 4.64
N ARG A 338 -18.19 -17.10 4.61
CA ARG A 338 -18.32 -18.56 4.79
C ARG A 338 -18.98 -19.01 6.10
N GLN A 339 -19.11 -18.16 7.11
CA GLN A 339 -19.76 -18.54 8.38
C GLN A 339 -21.22 -18.13 8.46
N VAL A 340 -21.72 -17.32 7.51
CA VAL A 340 -23.11 -16.85 7.53
C VAL A 340 -24.08 -18.03 7.49
N GLY A 341 -24.98 -18.09 8.47
CA GLY A 341 -25.98 -19.15 8.64
C GLY A 341 -25.48 -20.43 9.33
N LEU A 342 -24.21 -20.52 9.75
CA LEU A 342 -23.67 -21.73 10.38
C LEU A 342 -23.86 -21.80 11.90
N GLY A 343 -24.23 -20.69 12.57
CA GLY A 343 -24.42 -20.67 14.02
C GLY A 343 -23.13 -20.89 14.83
N THR A 344 -21.97 -20.69 14.21
CA THR A 344 -20.63 -20.96 14.77
C THR A 344 -20.18 -19.97 15.82
N GLY A 345 -20.93 -18.88 16.07
CA GLY A 345 -20.51 -17.80 16.95
C GLY A 345 -20.25 -18.25 18.39
N SER A 346 -21.07 -19.18 18.90
CA SER A 346 -20.88 -19.75 20.23
C SER A 346 -19.64 -20.66 20.34
N VAL A 347 -19.21 -21.27 19.22
CA VAL A 347 -17.99 -22.08 19.15
C VAL A 347 -16.77 -21.17 19.17
N ILE A 348 -16.80 -20.10 18.38
CA ILE A 348 -15.74 -19.08 18.35
C ILE A 348 -15.55 -18.44 19.74
N ASP A 349 -16.64 -18.02 20.39
CA ASP A 349 -16.59 -17.31 21.67
C ASP A 349 -16.11 -18.18 22.85
N LYS A 350 -16.16 -19.52 22.72
CA LYS A 350 -15.60 -20.46 23.71
C LYS A 350 -14.08 -20.48 23.72
N ALA A 351 -13.41 -20.06 22.64
CA ALA A 351 -11.95 -19.99 22.62
C ALA A 351 -11.43 -19.03 23.70
N LYS A 352 -10.28 -19.33 24.30
CA LYS A 352 -9.62 -18.42 25.24
C LYS A 352 -9.15 -17.14 24.55
N ILE A 353 -8.63 -17.29 23.33
CA ILE A 353 -8.14 -16.18 22.51
C ILE A 353 -8.93 -16.13 21.20
N VAL A 354 -9.59 -15.01 20.91
CA VAL A 354 -10.22 -14.75 19.60
C VAL A 354 -9.48 -13.61 18.88
N ILE A 355 -8.99 -13.92 17.68
CA ILE A 355 -8.20 -13.05 16.81
C ILE A 355 -9.07 -12.62 15.64
N ARG A 356 -9.17 -11.30 15.40
CA ARG A 356 -9.98 -10.73 14.30
C ARG A 356 -9.18 -9.76 13.45
N LEU A 357 -9.52 -9.71 12.17
CA LEU A 357 -8.84 -8.88 11.16
C LEU A 357 -9.65 -7.61 10.82
N ASN A 358 -8.99 -6.45 10.75
CA ASN A 358 -9.59 -5.17 10.34
C ASN A 358 -10.92 -4.87 11.07
N THR A 359 -12.02 -4.57 10.40
CA THR A 359 -13.35 -4.35 11.01
C THR A 359 -14.10 -5.66 11.29
N GLY A 360 -13.41 -6.70 11.81
CA GLY A 360 -13.95 -8.05 11.92
C GLY A 360 -14.85 -8.33 13.13
N ARG A 361 -15.18 -7.33 13.94
CA ARG A 361 -16.16 -7.49 15.03
C ARG A 361 -17.57 -7.45 14.42
N PRO A 362 -18.38 -8.51 14.59
CA PRO A 362 -19.71 -8.53 14.01
C PRO A 362 -20.65 -7.56 14.70
N ASN A 363 -21.68 -7.15 13.98
CA ASN A 363 -22.85 -6.50 14.57
C ASN A 363 -23.83 -7.59 15.08
N ALA A 364 -24.96 -7.16 15.64
CA ALA A 364 -25.95 -8.08 16.20
C ALA A 364 -26.47 -9.12 15.19
N ASN A 365 -26.55 -8.77 13.91
CA ASN A 365 -27.08 -9.67 12.87
C ASN A 365 -26.15 -10.84 12.56
N PHE A 366 -24.83 -10.66 12.75
CA PHE A 366 -23.83 -11.68 12.42
C PHE A 366 -23.20 -12.33 13.65
N ALA A 367 -23.56 -11.90 14.86
CA ALA A 367 -22.98 -12.42 16.08
C ALA A 367 -23.29 -13.92 16.31
N GLY A 368 -24.45 -14.39 15.84
CA GLY A 368 -24.80 -15.82 15.91
C GLY A 368 -23.81 -16.71 15.15
N ASP A 369 -23.25 -16.18 14.06
CA ASP A 369 -22.32 -16.91 13.17
C ASP A 369 -20.85 -16.63 13.50
N TYR A 370 -20.52 -15.39 13.83
CA TYR A 370 -19.13 -14.93 13.98
C TYR A 370 -18.69 -14.74 15.44
N GLY A 371 -19.60 -14.74 16.41
CA GLY A 371 -19.31 -14.54 17.84
C GLY A 371 -18.94 -13.09 18.19
N TRP A 372 -19.06 -12.69 19.45
CA TRP A 372 -18.77 -11.32 19.91
C TRP A 372 -17.36 -11.11 20.43
N LYS A 373 -16.69 -12.17 20.89
CA LYS A 373 -15.40 -12.08 21.59
C LYS A 373 -14.31 -11.61 20.64
N GLN A 374 -13.44 -10.74 21.16
CA GLN A 374 -12.24 -10.26 20.47
C GLN A 374 -11.16 -9.94 21.51
N ASN A 375 -10.15 -10.80 21.62
CA ASN A 375 -8.99 -10.57 22.48
C ASN A 375 -7.85 -9.90 21.70
N VAL A 376 -7.76 -10.19 20.40
CA VAL A 376 -6.66 -9.73 19.54
C VAL A 376 -7.21 -9.06 18.30
N TRP A 377 -6.68 -7.89 17.99
CA TRP A 377 -7.05 -7.10 16.82
C TRP A 377 -5.89 -6.97 15.86
N VAL A 378 -6.00 -7.59 14.70
CA VAL A 378 -5.00 -7.52 13.64
C VAL A 378 -5.42 -6.46 12.62
N LYS A 379 -4.55 -5.49 12.34
CA LYS A 379 -4.81 -4.40 11.39
C LYS A 379 -3.68 -4.24 10.39
N ASN A 380 -3.99 -3.70 9.23
CA ASN A 380 -2.99 -3.13 8.33
C ASN A 380 -2.91 -1.61 8.55
N GLN A 381 -1.70 -1.06 8.59
CA GLN A 381 -1.48 0.38 8.74
C GLN A 381 -2.13 1.21 7.61
N GLN A 382 -2.30 0.61 6.42
CA GLN A 382 -2.82 1.28 5.23
C GLN A 382 -4.35 1.29 5.14
N ASN A 383 -5.05 0.59 6.04
CA ASN A 383 -6.51 0.50 6.00
C ASN A 383 -7.13 1.68 6.76
N TYR A 384 -7.31 2.80 6.04
CA TYR A 384 -7.89 4.04 6.57
C TYR A 384 -9.37 3.90 6.98
N ASP A 385 -10.08 2.93 6.42
CA ASP A 385 -11.49 2.65 6.72
C ASP A 385 -11.70 2.04 8.11
N VAL A 386 -10.61 1.63 8.77
CA VAL A 386 -10.70 1.07 10.12
C VAL A 386 -10.45 2.17 11.14
N LYS A 387 -11.50 2.54 11.88
CA LYS A 387 -11.43 3.52 12.97
C LYS A 387 -10.21 3.28 13.86
N ARG A 388 -9.51 4.37 14.21
CA ARG A 388 -8.20 4.29 14.88
C ARG A 388 -8.29 3.88 16.34
N THR A 389 -9.37 4.26 17.03
CA THR A 389 -9.42 4.26 18.50
C THR A 389 -10.74 3.73 19.07
N ASP A 390 -11.44 2.84 18.36
CA ASP A 390 -12.64 2.20 18.93
C ASP A 390 -12.20 1.30 20.09
N LYS A 391 -12.44 1.78 21.32
CA LYS A 391 -12.18 1.00 22.53
C LYS A 391 -13.04 -0.26 22.48
N THR A 392 -12.38 -1.37 22.14
CA THR A 392 -13.00 -2.69 22.11
C THR A 392 -12.82 -3.32 23.49
N PRO A 393 -13.91 -3.57 24.25
CA PRO A 393 -13.80 -4.21 25.56
C PRO A 393 -13.13 -5.58 25.45
N GLY A 394 -12.26 -5.91 26.41
CA GLY A 394 -11.57 -7.20 26.44
C GLY A 394 -10.43 -7.35 25.44
N LEU A 395 -10.03 -6.28 24.74
CA LEU A 395 -8.88 -6.33 23.85
C LEU A 395 -7.57 -6.34 24.65
N GLU A 396 -6.73 -7.33 24.38
CA GLU A 396 -5.45 -7.57 25.05
C GLU A 396 -4.25 -7.23 24.16
N HIS A 397 -4.41 -7.43 22.84
CA HIS A 397 -3.33 -7.22 21.86
C HIS A 397 -3.85 -6.50 20.61
N VAL A 398 -3.09 -5.51 20.14
CA VAL A 398 -3.21 -4.94 18.80
C VAL A 398 -2.00 -5.37 17.98
N ILE A 399 -2.23 -6.01 16.85
CA ILE A 399 -1.17 -6.47 15.94
C ILE A 399 -1.20 -5.64 14.66
N ILE A 400 -0.07 -5.07 14.30
CA ILE A 400 0.10 -4.36 13.02
C ILE A 400 0.78 -5.30 12.03
N SER A 401 0.01 -5.71 11.03
CA SER A 401 0.45 -6.54 9.91
C SER A 401 1.01 -5.70 8.76
N GLY A 402 1.78 -6.36 7.90
CA GLY A 402 2.44 -5.76 6.74
C GLY A 402 3.90 -5.44 7.02
N SER A 403 4.47 -4.53 6.23
CA SER A 403 5.84 -4.06 6.43
C SER A 403 6.00 -3.33 7.77
N ASN A 404 7.16 -3.47 8.41
CA ASN A 404 7.46 -2.92 9.72
C ASN A 404 7.35 -1.39 9.71
N ALA A 405 6.31 -0.90 10.38
CA ALA A 405 5.95 0.51 10.42
C ALA A 405 7.03 1.40 11.06
N LEU A 406 7.91 0.86 11.90
CA LEU A 406 8.99 1.62 12.57
C LEU A 406 10.08 2.08 11.61
N TYR A 407 10.35 1.26 10.58
CA TYR A 407 11.43 1.50 9.63
C TYR A 407 10.92 1.99 8.28
N ARG A 408 9.73 1.52 7.85
CA ARG A 408 9.34 1.61 6.43
C ARG A 408 8.23 2.62 6.14
N THR A 409 7.57 3.13 7.17
CA THR A 409 6.45 4.06 6.99
C THR A 409 6.76 5.42 7.62
N PRO A 410 7.01 6.46 6.81
CA PRO A 410 7.14 7.82 7.32
C PRO A 410 5.89 8.25 8.09
N ASN A 411 6.11 8.97 9.18
CA ASN A 411 5.13 9.53 10.10
C ASN A 411 4.21 8.50 10.76
N SER A 412 4.61 7.22 10.79
CA SER A 412 3.86 6.15 11.47
C SER A 412 3.79 6.33 12.99
N GLY A 413 4.72 7.06 13.59
CA GLY A 413 4.78 7.28 15.04
C GLY A 413 3.50 7.89 15.63
N PHE A 414 2.79 8.76 14.89
CA PHE A 414 1.49 9.29 15.31
C PHE A 414 0.44 8.18 15.44
N TYR A 415 0.30 7.37 14.39
CA TYR A 415 -0.65 6.26 14.36
C TYR A 415 -0.35 5.21 15.43
N LEU A 416 0.93 4.86 15.60
CA LEU A 416 1.35 3.88 16.61
C LEU A 416 1.11 4.40 18.03
N ARG A 417 1.34 5.70 18.27
CA ARG A 417 1.06 6.36 19.55
C ARG A 417 -0.42 6.29 19.89
N ASP A 418 -1.30 6.65 18.95
CA ASP A 418 -2.76 6.62 19.16
C ASP A 418 -3.22 5.21 19.62
N LEU A 419 -2.65 4.16 19.02
CA LEU A 419 -2.97 2.78 19.37
C LEU A 419 -2.45 2.38 20.75
N VAL A 420 -1.20 2.75 21.08
CA VAL A 420 -0.62 2.49 22.40
C VAL A 420 -1.40 3.24 23.49
N GLU A 421 -1.80 4.49 23.24
CA GLU A 421 -2.62 5.26 24.17
C GLU A 421 -4.03 4.67 24.34
N ALA A 422 -4.63 4.16 23.26
CA ALA A 422 -5.97 3.59 23.30
C ALA A 422 -6.02 2.19 23.94
N HIS A 423 -5.00 1.36 23.73
CA HIS A 423 -5.06 -0.08 24.03
C HIS A 423 -3.96 -0.59 24.95
N GLY A 424 -2.91 0.21 25.22
CA GLY A 424 -1.83 -0.15 26.14
C GLY A 424 -0.89 -1.27 25.66
N SER A 425 -1.21 -1.96 24.57
CA SER A 425 -0.39 -3.03 23.98
C SER A 425 -0.45 -2.95 22.46
N ILE A 426 0.72 -3.05 21.83
CA ILE A 426 0.85 -3.16 20.38
C ILE A 426 2.01 -4.10 20.05
N THR A 427 1.83 -4.93 19.04
CA THR A 427 2.84 -5.83 18.50
C THR A 427 2.92 -5.59 17.00
N LEU A 428 4.13 -5.53 16.47
CA LEU A 428 4.32 -5.55 15.02
C LEU A 428 4.45 -7.00 14.61
N LEU A 429 3.74 -7.40 13.58
CA LEU A 429 3.86 -8.74 13.04
C LEU A 429 5.31 -8.94 12.55
N PRO A 430 6.01 -10.00 12.99
CA PRO A 430 7.39 -10.22 12.60
C PRO A 430 7.54 -10.39 11.07
N GLU A 431 8.40 -9.57 10.45
CA GLU A 431 8.46 -9.46 9.00
C GLU A 431 8.90 -10.74 8.29
N GLU A 432 9.54 -11.69 9.00
CA GLU A 432 9.88 -12.98 8.44
C GLU A 432 8.67 -13.75 7.95
N PHE A 433 7.50 -13.63 8.59
CA PHE A 433 6.29 -14.31 8.13
C PHE A 433 5.70 -13.64 6.89
N LEU A 434 5.83 -12.30 6.76
CA LEU A 434 5.53 -11.61 5.51
C LEU A 434 6.44 -12.11 4.39
N ARG A 435 7.74 -12.22 4.63
CA ARG A 435 8.72 -12.69 3.64
C ARG A 435 8.50 -14.15 3.26
N GLN A 436 8.24 -15.03 4.22
CA GLN A 436 7.91 -16.43 3.95
C GLN A 436 6.67 -16.54 3.08
N THR A 437 5.63 -15.77 3.39
CA THR A 437 4.41 -15.73 2.59
C THR A 437 4.69 -15.23 1.17
N ILE A 438 5.43 -14.12 1.01
CA ILE A 438 5.86 -13.63 -0.32
C ILE A 438 6.68 -14.69 -1.06
N ALA A 439 7.59 -15.37 -0.37
CA ALA A 439 8.44 -16.39 -0.98
C ALA A 439 7.63 -17.60 -1.47
N ARG A 440 6.54 -17.92 -0.77
CA ARG A 440 5.64 -19.02 -1.12
C ARG A 440 4.66 -18.65 -2.24
N THR A 441 4.02 -17.49 -2.15
CA THR A 441 2.99 -17.05 -3.09
C THR A 441 3.56 -16.30 -4.30
N LYS A 442 4.80 -15.80 -4.21
CA LYS A 442 5.41 -14.88 -5.19
C LYS A 442 4.56 -13.62 -5.44
N ARG A 443 3.72 -13.26 -4.45
CA ARG A 443 2.75 -12.17 -4.53
C ARG A 443 2.79 -11.31 -3.28
N ASN A 444 2.17 -10.13 -3.34
CA ASN A 444 1.92 -9.30 -2.17
C ASN A 444 0.74 -9.89 -1.38
N PRO A 445 0.97 -10.46 -0.18
CA PRO A 445 -0.06 -11.23 0.50
C PRO A 445 -1.00 -10.37 1.34
N SER A 446 -2.20 -10.89 1.59
CA SER A 446 -3.16 -10.31 2.51
C SER A 446 -2.69 -10.42 3.96
N SER A 447 -3.15 -9.49 4.82
CA SER A 447 -2.89 -9.57 6.26
C SER A 447 -3.41 -10.88 6.87
N GLY A 448 -4.46 -11.47 6.29
CA GLY A 448 -5.04 -12.72 6.76
C GLY A 448 -4.08 -13.89 6.58
N ILE A 449 -3.57 -14.11 5.36
CA ILE A 449 -2.67 -15.24 5.08
C ILE A 449 -1.30 -15.10 5.77
N VAL A 450 -0.80 -13.86 5.92
CA VAL A 450 0.43 -13.60 6.69
C VAL A 450 0.22 -13.92 8.17
N MET A 451 -0.95 -13.56 8.73
CA MET A 451 -1.27 -13.91 10.11
C MET A 451 -1.42 -15.43 10.28
N LEU A 452 -2.08 -16.12 9.34
CA LEU A 452 -2.20 -17.59 9.37
C LEU A 452 -0.83 -18.27 9.33
N THR A 453 0.08 -17.79 8.48
CA THR A 453 1.47 -18.31 8.42
C THR A 453 2.17 -18.19 9.79
N TRP A 454 2.00 -17.05 10.46
CA TRP A 454 2.57 -16.87 11.80
C TRP A 454 1.90 -17.77 12.85
N LEU A 455 0.56 -17.89 12.82
CA LEU A 455 -0.18 -18.73 13.76
C LEU A 455 0.15 -20.22 13.57
N ASP A 456 0.30 -20.69 12.34
CA ASP A 456 0.70 -22.06 12.04
C ASP A 456 2.04 -22.39 12.67
N PHE A 457 3.04 -21.51 12.50
CA PHE A 457 4.34 -21.64 13.16
C PHE A 457 4.24 -21.66 14.70
N LEU A 458 3.36 -20.85 15.29
CA LEU A 458 3.24 -20.78 16.74
C LEU A 458 2.44 -21.96 17.34
N ALA A 459 1.42 -22.43 16.64
CA ALA A 459 0.51 -23.48 17.11
C ALA A 459 0.99 -24.90 16.74
N GLY A 460 1.83 -25.03 15.70
CA GLY A 460 2.25 -26.31 15.15
C GLY A 460 1.16 -26.98 14.30
N GLY A 461 0.35 -26.19 13.60
CA GLY A 461 -0.75 -26.67 12.76
C GLY A 461 -2.06 -25.90 12.96
N LEU A 462 -2.75 -25.62 11.86
CA LEU A 462 -4.09 -25.04 11.84
C LEU A 462 -5.14 -26.04 11.34
N GLN A 463 -6.38 -25.88 11.82
CA GLN A 463 -7.51 -26.76 11.49
C GLN A 463 -8.76 -25.92 11.18
N ASP A 464 -9.30 -26.12 9.98
CA ASP A 464 -10.53 -25.49 9.55
C ASP A 464 -11.69 -25.83 10.49
N GLN A 465 -12.55 -24.85 10.76
CA GLN A 465 -13.71 -24.95 11.67
C GLN A 465 -13.40 -25.36 13.12
N LYS A 466 -12.12 -25.42 13.51
CA LYS A 466 -11.69 -25.60 14.91
C LYS A 466 -11.01 -24.36 15.46
N ASN A 467 -10.00 -23.87 14.76
CA ASN A 467 -9.27 -22.66 15.14
C ASN A 467 -9.20 -21.63 14.02
N VAL A 468 -9.63 -21.97 12.81
CA VAL A 468 -9.73 -21.05 11.66
C VAL A 468 -11.17 -20.97 11.18
N PHE A 469 -11.74 -19.76 11.12
CA PHE A 469 -13.13 -19.50 10.73
C PHE A 469 -13.21 -18.31 9.77
N GLY A 470 -14.20 -18.28 8.87
CA GLY A 470 -14.45 -17.10 8.01
C GLY A 470 -13.38 -16.82 6.95
N PHE A 471 -12.50 -17.79 6.68
CA PHE A 471 -11.61 -17.77 5.51
C PHE A 471 -12.26 -18.59 4.40
N SER A 472 -12.66 -17.88 3.36
CA SER A 472 -13.32 -18.46 2.19
C SER A 472 -12.30 -18.49 1.04
N LEU A 473 -11.68 -17.34 0.73
CA LEU A 473 -10.59 -17.16 -0.26
C LEU A 473 -10.94 -17.61 -1.69
N ASN A 474 -12.11 -18.22 -1.90
CA ASN A 474 -12.65 -18.70 -3.16
C ASN A 474 -13.96 -17.99 -3.57
N ASP A 475 -14.52 -17.18 -2.68
CA ASP A 475 -15.73 -16.37 -2.89
C ASP A 475 -15.41 -14.90 -3.27
N GLN A 476 -14.14 -14.64 -3.58
CA GLN A 476 -13.62 -13.33 -3.95
C GLN A 476 -13.13 -13.39 -5.39
N LYS A 477 -13.87 -12.75 -6.31
CA LYS A 477 -13.32 -12.50 -7.66
C LYS A 477 -12.05 -11.66 -7.55
N VAL A 478 -11.18 -11.70 -8.56
CA VAL A 478 -9.98 -10.86 -8.63
C VAL A 478 -10.33 -9.42 -8.25
N ARG A 479 -9.68 -8.88 -7.22
CA ARG A 479 -9.91 -7.52 -6.69
C ARG A 479 -11.33 -7.22 -6.24
N GLN A 480 -12.11 -8.22 -5.88
CA GLN A 480 -13.29 -8.04 -5.07
C GLN A 480 -12.97 -8.56 -3.68
N THR A 481 -13.36 -7.82 -2.66
CA THR A 481 -13.35 -8.34 -1.30
C THR A 481 -14.80 -8.42 -0.84
N THR A 482 -15.24 -9.64 -0.60
CA THR A 482 -16.53 -9.94 0.02
C THR A 482 -16.34 -9.93 1.53
N HIS A 483 -17.24 -9.23 2.19
CA HIS A 483 -17.28 -9.17 3.65
C HIS A 483 -18.65 -9.62 4.10
N TYR A 484 -18.72 -10.42 5.17
CA TYR A 484 -20.00 -10.88 5.71
C TYR A 484 -20.95 -9.72 6.05
N PHE A 485 -20.41 -8.54 6.40
CA PHE A 485 -21.16 -7.36 6.82
C PHE A 485 -21.46 -6.37 5.68
N ARG A 486 -21.26 -6.75 4.41
CA ARG A 486 -21.60 -5.90 3.26
C ARG A 486 -22.39 -6.68 2.23
N ASP A 487 -23.46 -6.06 1.76
CA ASP A 487 -24.35 -6.64 0.75
C ASP A 487 -23.72 -6.65 -0.66
N GLN A 488 -22.71 -5.81 -0.89
CA GLN A 488 -22.00 -5.72 -2.18
C GLN A 488 -20.50 -5.94 -2.01
N PRO A 489 -19.85 -6.69 -2.93
CA PRO A 489 -18.40 -6.80 -2.98
C PRO A 489 -17.76 -5.43 -3.12
N ILE A 490 -16.67 -5.18 -2.39
CA ILE A 490 -15.91 -3.94 -2.53
C ILE A 490 -14.92 -4.13 -3.66
N ALA A 491 -14.88 -3.16 -4.59
CA ALA A 491 -13.74 -3.02 -5.50
C ALA A 491 -12.47 -2.80 -4.66
N SER A 492 -11.69 -3.86 -4.54
CA SER A 492 -10.48 -3.92 -3.75
C SER A 492 -9.35 -3.34 -4.57
N HIS A 493 -8.75 -2.25 -4.10
CA HIS A 493 -7.49 -1.76 -4.67
C HIS A 493 -6.31 -2.68 -4.35
N HIS A 494 -6.55 -3.76 -3.59
CA HIS A 494 -5.52 -4.66 -3.11
C HIS A 494 -5.06 -5.61 -4.22
N THR A 495 -3.75 -5.81 -4.24
CA THR A 495 -3.01 -6.55 -5.27
C THR A 495 -2.81 -8.02 -4.90
N HIS A 496 -3.77 -8.58 -4.15
CA HIS A 496 -3.72 -9.97 -3.72
C HIS A 496 -4.19 -10.87 -4.86
N ASN A 497 -3.54 -12.03 -4.98
CA ASN A 497 -4.01 -13.11 -5.81
C ASN A 497 -4.72 -14.12 -4.89
N TRP A 498 -6.05 -14.08 -4.88
CA TRP A 498 -6.85 -14.91 -3.96
C TRP A 498 -6.70 -16.40 -4.25
N ASP A 499 -6.51 -16.79 -5.50
CA ASP A 499 -6.34 -18.19 -5.91
C ASP A 499 -5.03 -18.75 -5.34
N ILE A 500 -3.92 -18.03 -5.50
CA ILE A 500 -2.63 -18.44 -4.93
C ILE A 500 -2.66 -18.40 -3.39
N GLU A 501 -3.33 -17.41 -2.79
CA GLU A 501 -3.52 -17.39 -1.34
C GLU A 501 -4.39 -18.57 -0.85
N ARG A 502 -5.36 -19.01 -1.66
CA ARG A 502 -6.19 -20.18 -1.37
C ARG A 502 -5.39 -21.47 -1.42
N GLU A 503 -4.58 -21.66 -2.46
CA GLU A 503 -3.67 -22.81 -2.55
C GLU A 503 -2.76 -22.87 -1.31
N TYR A 504 -2.15 -21.74 -0.94
CA TYR A 504 -1.30 -21.71 0.24
C TYR A 504 -2.08 -21.89 1.55
N PHE A 505 -3.31 -21.38 1.65
CA PHE A 505 -4.20 -21.65 2.77
C PHE A 505 -4.45 -23.15 2.95
N ASP A 506 -4.70 -23.87 1.87
CA ASP A 506 -4.95 -25.31 1.89
C ASP A 506 -3.71 -26.14 2.28
N GLU A 507 -2.51 -25.59 2.10
CA GLU A 507 -1.27 -26.19 2.58
C GLU A 507 -1.07 -26.06 4.09
N ILE A 508 -1.41 -24.89 4.66
CA ILE A 508 -1.15 -24.59 6.08
C ILE A 508 -2.35 -24.85 7.00
N VAL A 509 -3.54 -25.05 6.43
CA VAL A 509 -4.78 -25.33 7.18
C VAL A 509 -5.29 -26.71 6.79
N SER A 510 -5.19 -27.66 7.73
CA SER A 510 -5.78 -28.98 7.53
C SER A 510 -7.31 -28.92 7.56
N PRO A 511 -8.00 -29.77 6.78
CA PRO A 511 -9.44 -29.93 6.89
C PRO A 511 -9.85 -30.30 8.32
N ALA A 512 -11.08 -29.97 8.70
CA ALA A 512 -11.67 -30.51 9.92
C ALA A 512 -11.60 -32.05 9.85
N ARG A 513 -11.09 -32.71 10.89
CA ARG A 513 -11.26 -34.15 11.00
C ARG A 513 -12.72 -34.39 11.34
N ASP A 514 -13.45 -35.05 10.44
CA ASP A 514 -14.80 -35.55 10.72
C ASP A 514 -14.77 -36.29 12.06
N ARG A 515 -15.59 -35.83 13.02
CA ARG A 515 -15.72 -36.42 14.35
C ARG A 515 -16.99 -37.22 14.46
#